data_AF-D4F826-F1
#
_entry.id   AF-D4F826-F1
#
_cell.length_a   1.000
_cell.length_b   1.000
_cell.length_c   1.000
_cell.angle_alpha   90.00
_cell.angle_beta   90.00
_cell.angle_gamma   90.00
#
_symmetry.space_group_name_H-M   'P 1'
#
loop_
_entity.id
_entity.type
_entity.pdbx_description
1 polymer ?
#
loop_
_entity_poly.entity_id
_entity_poly.type
_entity_poly.pdbx_seq_one_letter_code
_entity_poly.pdbx_strand_id
1 'polypeptide(L)'
;MYGGSGVEHLSCGGGLWSVILTGWTGEQQERITTVLSDLRRMGYSGQALFDHAKAIIWPRKSLSSLIGKAVDEDEAEFMEAVILKSFASSSPVYVIGKDYYTRRNTMNSMARWMQQHYAPFLTEKQCIDRVRWCIELFNSAVYFTLMSELCIENAETCKKCLKTSFEAA
;
A
#
# COMPACT_ATOMS: atom_id res chain seq x y z
N MET A 1 13.94 -25.56 16.73
CA MET A 1 14.10 -24.17 16.25
C MET A 1 12.71 -23.60 16.14
N TYR A 2 12.30 -22.80 17.12
CA TYR A 2 11.04 -22.03 17.10
C TYR A 2 11.20 -20.83 16.15
N GLY A 3 10.21 -20.34 15.43
CA GLY A 3 8.78 -20.60 15.44
C GLY A 3 8.13 -19.76 14.34
N GLY A 4 6.99 -20.24 13.82
CA GLY A 4 6.22 -19.56 12.79
C GLY A 4 5.65 -18.23 13.25
N SER A 5 5.40 -17.37 12.27
CA SER A 5 4.51 -16.22 12.40
C SER A 5 3.59 -16.23 11.18
N GLY A 6 2.49 -16.96 11.31
CA GLY A 6 1.37 -16.87 10.38
C GLY A 6 0.79 -15.47 10.43
N VAL A 7 0.78 -14.79 9.28
CA VAL A 7 0.09 -13.52 9.03
C VAL A 7 -1.36 -13.77 8.57
N GLU A 8 -1.97 -14.84 9.08
CA GLU A 8 -3.17 -15.47 8.51
C GLU A 8 -4.47 -14.67 8.68
N HIS A 9 -4.44 -13.41 9.12
CA HIS A 9 -5.65 -12.58 9.15
C HIS A 9 -5.50 -11.13 8.67
N LEU A 10 -4.35 -10.75 8.10
CA LEU A 10 -4.31 -9.65 7.12
C LEU A 10 -4.84 -10.11 5.74
N SER A 11 -5.09 -11.41 5.62
CA SER A 11 -5.65 -12.06 4.45
C SER A 11 -7.19 -12.09 4.51
N CYS A 12 -7.83 -10.93 4.38
CA CYS A 12 -9.03 -10.91 3.55
C CYS A 12 -8.80 -10.18 2.22
N GLY A 13 -7.60 -9.64 2.00
CA GLY A 13 -7.22 -9.09 0.72
C GLY A 13 -5.71 -9.17 0.52
N GLY A 14 -5.26 -10.06 -0.36
CA GLY A 14 -3.85 -10.20 -0.75
C GLY A 14 -3.36 -9.00 -1.59
N GLY A 15 -3.20 -7.86 -0.91
CA GLY A 15 -2.77 -6.60 -1.48
C GLY A 15 -1.29 -6.55 -1.85
N LEU A 16 -0.98 -5.84 -2.94
CA LEU A 16 0.37 -5.68 -3.47
C LEU A 16 1.25 -4.85 -2.53
N TRP A 17 0.67 -3.91 -1.78
CA TRP A 17 1.43 -2.99 -0.91
C TRP A 17 1.93 -3.64 0.37
N SER A 18 1.14 -4.55 0.94
CA SER A 18 1.57 -5.38 2.07
C SER A 18 2.79 -6.20 1.69
N VAL A 19 2.73 -6.93 0.56
CA VAL A 19 3.81 -7.81 0.10
C VAL A 19 5.09 -7.05 -0.30
N ILE A 20 4.97 -5.84 -0.86
CA ILE A 20 6.14 -5.01 -1.22
C ILE A 20 6.83 -4.45 0.03
N LEU A 21 6.08 -4.07 1.06
CA LEU A 21 6.63 -3.43 2.26
C LEU A 21 7.13 -4.44 3.31
N THR A 22 6.45 -5.57 3.48
CA THR A 22 6.84 -6.62 4.44
C THR A 22 7.81 -7.64 3.86
N GLY A 23 8.04 -7.59 2.54
CA GLY A 23 8.74 -8.65 1.81
C GLY A 23 7.87 -9.88 1.61
N TRP A 24 8.35 -10.77 0.74
CA TRP A 24 7.68 -12.02 0.43
C TRP A 24 7.82 -12.99 1.61
N THR A 25 6.74 -13.66 1.99
CA THR A 25 6.82 -14.76 2.96
C THR A 25 7.61 -15.93 2.37
N GLY A 26 8.27 -16.71 3.23
CA GLY A 26 9.03 -17.89 2.81
C GLY A 26 8.18 -18.89 2.01
N GLU A 27 6.92 -19.08 2.38
CA GLU A 27 5.97 -19.95 1.67
C GLU A 27 5.58 -19.42 0.28
N GLN A 28 5.42 -18.10 0.14
CA GLN A 28 5.17 -17.48 -1.18
C GLN A 28 6.40 -17.58 -2.09
N GLN A 29 7.60 -17.36 -1.53
CA GLN A 29 8.85 -17.57 -2.25
C GLN A 29 9.01 -19.05 -2.65
N GLU A 30 8.71 -19.97 -1.74
CA GLU A 30 8.75 -21.40 -1.99
C GLU A 30 7.77 -21.77 -3.11
N ARG A 31 6.50 -21.37 -3.02
CA ARG A 31 5.51 -21.62 -4.07
C ARG A 31 5.94 -21.08 -5.43
N ILE A 32 6.51 -19.88 -5.48
CA ILE A 32 7.03 -19.30 -6.72
C ILE A 32 8.20 -20.13 -7.25
N THR A 33 9.16 -20.46 -6.39
CA THR A 33 10.33 -21.25 -6.78
C THR A 33 9.96 -22.67 -7.20
N THR A 34 8.99 -23.33 -6.56
CA THR A 34 8.46 -24.64 -6.95
C THR A 34 7.82 -24.56 -8.34
N VAL A 35 6.95 -23.58 -8.58
CA VAL A 35 6.29 -23.44 -9.89
C VAL A 35 7.30 -23.12 -11.00
N LEU A 36 8.28 -22.24 -10.75
CA LEU A 36 9.33 -21.93 -11.72
C LEU A 36 10.24 -23.14 -12.00
N SER A 37 10.60 -23.91 -10.97
CA SER A 37 11.45 -25.10 -11.12
C SER A 37 10.72 -26.23 -11.85
N ASP A 38 9.44 -26.45 -11.57
CA ASP A 38 8.61 -27.42 -12.29
C ASP A 38 8.41 -27.04 -13.76
N LEU A 39 8.14 -25.77 -14.06
CA LEU A 39 8.01 -25.32 -15.44
C LEU A 39 9.33 -25.41 -16.21
N ARG A 40 10.46 -25.12 -15.55
CA ARG A 40 11.79 -25.30 -16.15
C ARG A 40 12.10 -26.77 -16.39
N ARG A 41 11.68 -27.67 -15.49
CA ARG A 41 11.78 -29.13 -15.66
C ARG A 41 10.90 -29.64 -16.81
N MET A 42 9.75 -29.00 -17.03
CA MET A 42 8.89 -29.24 -18.21
C MET A 42 9.43 -28.62 -19.50
N GLY A 43 10.60 -27.97 -19.48
CA GLY A 43 11.29 -27.46 -20.67
C GLY A 43 10.93 -26.02 -21.06
N TYR A 44 10.11 -25.32 -20.27
CA TYR A 44 9.81 -23.91 -20.53
C TYR A 44 11.02 -23.02 -20.17
N SER A 45 11.30 -22.03 -21.00
CA SER A 45 12.39 -21.06 -20.79
C SER A 45 12.00 -19.67 -21.29
N GLY A 46 12.75 -18.65 -20.86
CA GLY A 46 12.54 -17.26 -21.28
C GLY A 46 11.14 -16.74 -20.96
N GLN A 47 10.53 -16.01 -21.90
CA GLN A 47 9.22 -15.36 -21.71
C GLN A 47 8.09 -16.37 -21.47
N ALA A 48 8.10 -17.51 -22.16
CA ALA A 48 7.08 -18.54 -22.02
C ALA A 48 7.05 -19.14 -20.61
N LEU A 49 8.21 -19.30 -19.97
CA LEU A 49 8.31 -19.72 -18.58
C LEU A 49 7.57 -18.75 -17.65
N PHE A 50 7.79 -17.45 -17.82
CA PHE A 50 7.14 -16.42 -17.01
C PHE A 50 5.64 -16.35 -17.25
N ASP A 51 5.19 -16.48 -18.49
CA ASP A 51 3.76 -16.43 -18.84
C ASP A 51 3.00 -17.63 -18.23
N HIS A 52 3.59 -18.84 -18.30
CA HIS A 52 3.03 -20.03 -17.67
C HIS A 52 3.12 -19.99 -16.14
N ALA A 53 4.24 -19.51 -15.57
CA ALA A 53 4.38 -19.36 -14.12
C ALA A 53 3.33 -18.38 -13.59
N LYS A 54 3.15 -17.25 -14.27
CA LYS A 54 2.14 -16.25 -13.92
C LYS A 54 0.73 -16.82 -14.00
N ALA A 55 0.42 -17.65 -15.00
CA ALA A 55 -0.90 -18.28 -15.12
C ALA A 55 -1.17 -19.34 -14.04
N ILE A 56 -0.15 -20.06 -13.57
CA ILE A 56 -0.28 -21.08 -12.52
C ILE A 56 -0.34 -20.45 -11.13
N ILE A 57 0.54 -19.46 -10.87
CA ILE A 57 0.56 -18.76 -9.60
C ILE A 57 -0.68 -17.84 -9.48
N TRP A 58 -1.12 -17.26 -10.60
CA TRP A 58 -2.31 -16.40 -10.69
C TRP A 58 -3.26 -16.83 -11.83
N PRO A 59 -4.14 -17.83 -11.59
CA PRO A 59 -5.10 -18.30 -12.59
C PRO A 59 -6.08 -17.20 -12.99
N ARG A 60 -6.25 -17.00 -14.32
CA ARG A 60 -7.03 -15.89 -14.86
C ARG A 60 -8.54 -16.16 -14.91
N LYS A 61 -9.27 -15.20 -14.32
CA LYS A 61 -10.64 -14.71 -14.61
C LYS A 61 -11.85 -15.48 -14.01
N SER A 62 -12.19 -15.14 -12.76
CA SER A 62 -13.56 -14.69 -12.35
C SER A 62 -13.62 -14.28 -10.87
N LEU A 63 -12.69 -14.74 -10.03
CA LEU A 63 -12.65 -14.40 -8.59
C LEU A 63 -11.50 -13.44 -8.25
N SER A 64 -10.36 -13.55 -8.95
CA SER A 64 -9.20 -12.66 -8.76
C SER A 64 -9.41 -11.21 -9.22
N SER A 65 -10.36 -10.90 -10.11
CA SER A 65 -10.70 -9.52 -10.45
C SER A 65 -11.72 -8.90 -9.51
N LEU A 66 -12.53 -9.72 -8.84
CA LEU A 66 -13.45 -9.28 -7.77
C LEU A 66 -12.68 -9.15 -6.45
N ILE A 67 -11.83 -10.11 -6.13
CA ILE A 67 -10.82 -9.98 -5.06
C ILE A 67 -9.87 -8.85 -5.40
N GLY A 68 -9.37 -8.72 -6.63
CA GLY A 68 -8.46 -7.62 -7.00
C GLY A 68 -9.13 -6.26 -6.83
N LYS A 69 -10.39 -6.11 -7.25
CA LYS A 69 -11.14 -4.88 -7.00
C LYS A 69 -11.49 -4.65 -5.53
N ALA A 70 -11.88 -5.69 -4.80
CA ALA A 70 -12.16 -5.62 -3.36
C ALA A 70 -10.87 -5.34 -2.58
N VAL A 71 -9.73 -5.90 -2.99
CA VAL A 71 -8.39 -5.62 -2.48
C VAL A 71 -7.99 -4.20 -2.80
N ASP A 72 -8.17 -3.74 -4.04
CA ASP A 72 -7.87 -2.37 -4.44
C ASP A 72 -8.79 -1.38 -3.68
N GLU A 73 -10.04 -1.76 -3.41
CA GLU A 73 -11.04 -0.97 -2.66
C GLU A 73 -10.73 -0.96 -1.16
N ASP A 74 -10.37 -2.10 -0.57
CA ASP A 74 -9.92 -2.26 0.82
C ASP A 74 -8.57 -1.55 1.04
N GLU A 75 -7.62 -1.66 0.10
CA GLU A 75 -6.34 -0.94 0.13
C GLU A 75 -6.56 0.56 -0.03
N ALA A 76 -7.51 0.99 -0.88
CA ALA A 76 -7.87 2.39 -1.03
C ALA A 76 -8.56 2.94 0.23
N GLU A 77 -9.47 2.19 0.84
CA GLU A 77 -10.13 2.56 2.10
C GLU A 77 -9.11 2.63 3.25
N PHE A 78 -8.19 1.67 3.32
CA PHE A 78 -7.09 1.71 4.29
C PHE A 78 -6.18 2.93 4.08
N MET A 79 -5.76 3.19 2.84
CA MET A 79 -4.97 4.38 2.52
C MET A 79 -5.72 5.68 2.83
N GLU A 80 -7.03 5.74 2.57
CA GLU A 80 -7.87 6.88 2.93
C GLU A 80 -7.92 7.08 4.44
N ALA A 81 -8.08 6.01 5.22
CA ALA A 81 -8.04 6.05 6.68
C ALA A 81 -6.69 6.53 7.22
N VAL A 82 -5.57 6.04 6.65
CA VAL A 82 -4.20 6.49 7.00
C VAL A 82 -4.03 7.98 6.68
N ILE A 83 -4.49 8.43 5.51
CA ILE A 83 -4.40 9.85 5.11
C ILE A 83 -5.23 10.72 6.06
N LEU A 84 -6.46 10.33 6.38
CA LEU A 84 -7.33 11.07 7.31
C LEU A 84 -6.80 11.08 8.76
N LYS A 85 -6.02 10.05 9.15
CA LYS A 85 -5.32 10.02 10.45
C LYS A 85 -4.10 10.95 10.46
N SER A 86 -3.44 11.11 9.31
CA SER A 86 -2.26 11.97 9.18
C SER A 86 -2.58 13.46 9.09
N PHE A 87 -3.74 13.84 8.53
CA PHE A 87 -4.15 15.23 8.37
C PHE A 87 -5.65 15.44 8.55
N ALA A 88 -6.03 16.57 9.14
CA ALA A 88 -7.40 17.07 9.06
C ALA A 88 -7.76 17.42 7.60
N SER A 89 -8.99 17.11 7.19
CA SER A 89 -9.50 17.39 5.84
C SER A 89 -9.55 18.88 5.47
N SER A 90 -9.53 19.76 6.48
CA SER A 90 -9.42 21.22 6.32
C SER A 90 -8.00 21.72 6.08
N SER A 91 -6.97 20.87 6.24
CA SER A 91 -5.58 21.27 6.07
C SER A 91 -5.27 21.55 4.60
N PRO A 92 -4.58 22.66 4.28
CA PRO A 92 -4.13 22.92 2.91
C PRO A 92 -3.21 21.80 2.40
N VAL A 93 -2.47 21.13 3.28
CA VAL A 93 -1.60 19.99 2.95
C VAL A 93 -2.43 18.80 2.46
N TYR A 94 -3.54 18.50 3.13
CA TYR A 94 -4.47 17.44 2.71
C TYR A 94 -5.08 17.75 1.34
N VAL A 95 -5.59 18.99 1.15
CA VAL A 95 -6.24 19.35 -0.11
C VAL A 95 -5.26 19.31 -1.28
N ILE A 96 -4.05 19.84 -1.09
CA ILE A 96 -2.99 19.82 -2.11
C ILE A 96 -2.52 18.39 -2.39
N GLY A 97 -2.29 17.58 -1.36
CA GLY A 97 -1.88 16.18 -1.53
C GLY A 97 -2.94 15.37 -2.28
N LYS A 98 -4.21 15.52 -1.89
CA LYS A 98 -5.34 14.90 -2.59
C LYS A 98 -5.39 15.36 -4.04
N ASP A 99 -5.33 16.65 -4.31
CA ASP A 99 -5.37 17.18 -5.68
C ASP A 99 -4.17 16.72 -6.51
N TYR A 100 -2.99 16.58 -5.91
CA TYR A 100 -1.79 16.10 -6.60
C TYR A 100 -1.91 14.64 -7.06
N TYR A 101 -2.47 13.76 -6.20
CA TYR A 101 -2.57 12.33 -6.50
C TYR A 101 -3.85 11.93 -7.24
N THR A 102 -4.96 12.64 -7.03
CA THR A 102 -6.27 12.31 -7.65
C THR A 102 -6.54 13.10 -8.92
N ARG A 103 -6.00 14.32 -9.05
CA ARG A 103 -6.21 15.20 -10.20
C ARG A 103 -4.88 15.43 -10.90
N ARG A 104 -4.90 15.55 -12.23
CA ARG A 104 -3.72 15.96 -13.01
C ARG A 104 -3.49 17.47 -12.93
N ASN A 105 -3.59 18.04 -11.73
CA ASN A 105 -3.45 19.48 -11.52
C ASN A 105 -1.98 19.89 -11.66
N THR A 106 -1.73 20.98 -12.37
CA THR A 106 -0.39 21.54 -12.50
C THR A 106 0.02 22.24 -11.21
N MET A 107 1.33 22.34 -10.94
CA MET A 107 1.85 23.08 -9.77
C MET A 107 1.35 24.53 -9.75
N ASN A 108 1.25 25.18 -10.91
CA ASN A 108 0.73 26.55 -11.02
C ASN A 108 -0.75 26.63 -10.63
N SER A 109 -1.56 25.64 -11.03
CA SER A 109 -2.97 25.58 -10.65
C SER A 109 -3.15 25.47 -9.13
N MET A 110 -2.38 24.58 -8.50
CA MET A 110 -2.40 24.41 -7.04
C MET A 110 -1.84 25.63 -6.30
N ALA A 111 -0.83 26.28 -6.86
CA ALA A 111 -0.27 27.52 -6.29
C ALA A 111 -1.26 28.68 -6.33
N ARG A 112 -2.01 28.84 -7.43
CA ARG A 112 -3.09 29.84 -7.53
C ARG A 112 -4.21 29.57 -6.54
N TRP A 113 -4.60 28.31 -6.37
CA TRP A 113 -5.58 27.91 -5.36
C TRP A 113 -5.08 28.25 -3.94
N MET A 114 -3.83 27.90 -3.60
CA MET A 114 -3.23 28.25 -2.31
C MET A 114 -3.20 29.76 -2.09
N GLN A 115 -2.81 30.52 -3.11
CA GLN A 115 -2.75 31.98 -3.05
C GLN A 115 -4.13 32.59 -2.77
N GLN A 116 -5.17 32.11 -3.47
CA GLN A 116 -6.53 32.63 -3.31
C GLN A 116 -7.16 32.30 -1.96
N HIS A 117 -6.91 31.10 -1.42
CA HIS A 117 -7.64 30.61 -0.24
C HIS A 117 -6.87 30.73 1.08
N TYR A 118 -5.54 30.70 1.07
CA TYR A 118 -4.72 30.64 2.29
C TYR A 118 -3.66 31.73 2.38
N ALA A 119 -3.07 32.14 1.26
CA ALA A 119 -1.92 33.02 1.27
C ALA A 119 -1.99 34.13 0.19
N PRO A 120 -2.97 35.04 0.26
CA PRO A 120 -3.14 36.10 -0.75
C PRO A 120 -1.99 37.11 -0.78
N PHE A 121 -1.19 37.16 0.29
CA PHE A 121 -0.03 38.02 0.43
C PHE A 121 1.27 37.43 -0.14
N LEU A 122 1.26 36.16 -0.58
CA LEU A 122 2.42 35.54 -1.22
C LEU A 122 2.38 35.72 -2.73
N THR A 123 3.55 35.75 -3.36
CA THR A 123 3.68 35.70 -4.83
C THR A 123 3.42 34.28 -5.35
N GLU A 124 3.03 34.15 -6.62
CA GLU A 124 2.79 32.83 -7.25
C GLU A 124 4.02 31.92 -7.13
N LYS A 125 5.24 32.47 -7.29
CA LYS A 125 6.49 31.71 -7.14
C LYS A 125 6.67 31.17 -5.71
N GLN A 126 6.41 31.99 -4.70
CA GLN A 126 6.46 31.54 -3.30
C GLN A 126 5.39 30.49 -3.03
N CYS A 127 4.18 30.63 -3.59
CA CYS A 127 3.13 29.62 -3.48
C CYS A 127 3.53 28.29 -4.15
N ILE A 128 4.23 28.30 -5.28
CA ILE A 128 4.75 27.06 -5.90
C ILE A 128 5.72 26.35 -4.96
N ASP A 129 6.63 27.08 -4.32
CA ASP A 129 7.57 26.48 -3.36
C ASP A 129 6.82 25.94 -2.12
N ARG A 130 5.76 26.61 -1.67
CA ARG A 130 4.89 26.12 -0.61
C ARG A 130 4.10 24.88 -1.01
N VAL A 131 3.63 24.79 -2.25
CA VAL A 131 2.95 23.60 -2.79
C VAL A 131 3.89 22.40 -2.79
N ARG A 132 5.14 22.56 -3.24
CA ARG A 132 6.17 21.50 -3.19
C ARG A 132 6.38 21.01 -1.77
N TRP A 133 6.56 21.94 -0.85
CA TRP A 133 6.72 21.62 0.57
C TRP A 133 5.49 20.90 1.14
N CYS A 134 4.28 21.29 0.75
CA CYS A 134 3.06 20.58 1.15
C CYS A 134 3.05 19.13 0.65
N ILE A 135 3.51 18.88 -0.58
CA ILE A 135 3.57 17.51 -1.12
C ILE A 135 4.61 16.67 -0.36
N GLU A 136 5.79 17.22 -0.07
CA GLU A 136 6.82 16.54 0.72
C GLU A 136 6.34 16.23 2.15
N LEU A 137 5.67 17.20 2.78
CA LEU A 137 5.09 17.04 4.10
C LEU A 137 3.95 16.00 4.09
N PHE A 138 3.11 16.02 3.06
CA PHE A 138 2.05 15.03 2.86
C PHE A 138 2.64 13.62 2.81
N ASN A 139 3.64 13.41 1.94
CA ASN A 139 4.27 12.11 1.75
C ASN A 139 4.94 11.60 3.02
N SER A 140 5.68 12.45 3.72
CA SER A 140 6.36 12.05 4.97
C SER A 140 5.37 11.70 6.07
N ALA A 141 4.33 12.52 6.30
CA ALA A 141 3.36 12.25 7.35
C ALA A 141 2.52 11.00 7.08
N VAL A 142 2.07 10.80 5.83
CA VAL A 142 1.36 9.58 5.41
C VAL A 142 2.26 8.37 5.59
N TYR A 143 3.54 8.44 5.21
CA TYR A 143 4.49 7.35 5.38
C TYR A 143 4.68 6.98 6.87
N PHE A 144 4.92 7.94 7.75
CA PHE A 144 5.11 7.64 9.17
C PHE A 144 3.84 7.09 9.82
N THR A 145 2.67 7.60 9.43
CA THR A 145 1.37 7.11 9.92
C THR A 145 1.14 5.68 9.43
N LEU A 146 1.37 5.41 8.14
CA LEU A 146 1.29 4.07 7.55
C LEU A 146 2.18 3.08 8.30
N MET A 147 3.46 3.42 8.51
CA MET A 147 4.40 2.57 9.24
C MET A 147 3.97 2.34 10.68
N SER A 148 3.42 3.35 11.35
CA SER A 148 2.85 3.23 12.70
C SER A 148 1.66 2.27 12.72
N GLU A 149 0.69 2.41 11.81
CA GLU A 149 -0.47 1.52 11.75
C GLU A 149 -0.05 0.08 11.51
N LEU A 150 0.85 -0.16 10.55
CA LEU A 150 1.39 -1.49 10.27
C LEU A 150 2.11 -2.08 11.49
N CYS A 151 2.83 -1.27 12.26
CA CYS A 151 3.50 -1.73 13.48
C CYS A 151 2.51 -2.04 14.62
N ILE A 152 1.46 -1.23 14.79
CA ILE A 152 0.41 -1.44 15.79
C ILE A 152 -0.35 -2.72 15.48
N GLU A 153 -0.79 -2.87 14.23
CA GLU A 153 -1.51 -4.05 13.76
C GLU A 153 -0.68 -5.32 13.97
N ASN A 154 0.61 -5.26 13.66
CA ASN A 154 1.53 -6.36 13.91
C ASN A 154 1.70 -6.67 15.42
N ALA A 155 1.71 -5.66 16.29
CA ALA A 155 1.82 -5.83 17.74
C ALA A 155 0.53 -6.38 18.39
N GLU A 156 -0.65 -5.94 17.94
CA GLU A 156 -1.93 -6.48 18.38
C GLU A 156 -2.13 -7.92 17.93
N THR A 157 -1.73 -8.22 16.70
CA THR A 157 -1.68 -9.59 16.15
C THR A 157 -0.81 -10.48 17.02
N CYS A 158 0.42 -10.02 17.36
CA CYS A 158 1.30 -10.73 18.28
C CYS A 158 0.61 -11.05 19.62
N LYS A 159 -0.09 -10.08 20.22
CA LYS A 159 -0.78 -10.27 21.51
C LYS A 159 -1.96 -11.25 21.42
N LYS A 160 -2.73 -11.22 20.33
CA LYS A 160 -3.87 -12.13 20.12
C LYS A 160 -3.39 -13.57 19.96
N CYS A 161 -2.39 -13.80 19.10
CA CYS A 161 -1.78 -15.12 18.90
C CYS A 161 -1.27 -15.72 20.22
N LEU A 162 -0.67 -14.89 21.07
CA LEU A 162 -0.14 -15.28 22.38
C LEU A 162 -1.25 -15.71 23.34
N LYS A 163 -2.43 -15.08 23.31
CA LYS A 163 -3.57 -15.49 24.17
C LYS A 163 -4.17 -16.83 23.72
N THR A 164 -4.39 -17.00 22.41
CA THR A 164 -4.94 -18.24 21.86
C THR A 164 -4.05 -19.45 22.12
N SER A 165 -2.72 -19.28 22.16
CA SER A 165 -1.80 -20.38 22.48
C SER A 165 -1.81 -20.77 23.97
N PHE A 166 -2.21 -19.88 24.87
CA PHE A 166 -2.42 -20.19 26.29
C PHE A 166 -3.79 -20.81 26.59
N GLU A 167 -4.79 -20.61 25.74
CA GLU A 167 -6.13 -21.20 25.88
C GLU A 167 -6.25 -22.59 25.23
N ALA A 168 -5.38 -22.90 24.26
CA ALA A 168 -5.34 -24.19 23.56
C ALA A 168 -4.40 -25.23 24.21
N ALA A 169 -3.77 -24.90 25.35
CA ALA A 169 -2.87 -25.75 26.12
C ALA A 169 -3.49 -26.15 27.47
#